data_AF-A0AA95IBL5-F1
#
_entry.id   AF-A0AA95IBL5-F1
#
_cell.length_a   1.000
_cell.length_b   1.000
_cell.length_c   1.000
_cell.angle_alpha   90.00
_cell.angle_beta   90.00
_cell.angle_gamma   90.00
#
_symmetry.space_group_name_H-M   'P 1'
#
loop_
_entity.id
_entity.type
_entity.pdbx_description
1 polymer ?
#
loop_
_entity_poly.entity_id
_entity_poly.type
_entity_poly.pdbx_seq_one_letter_code
_entity_poly.pdbx_strand_id
1 'polypeptide(L)'
;MKRTVWLLVGIIVITNVLWLYLFRNAEQPAVTANSGASLYLLHGTGEAWDVTDYKIMIAADKILRGHASLNYKGDPEQLSQSTFFGYKIYEVSSQGEKEVVYANEFHSNNGAVSVLDNVRDIGSLTGAYSYGELEKDKSNYESTSLELTWEDNKGERHTEIIELEIDQEIHITADE
;
A
#
# COMPACT_ATOMS: atom_id res chain seq x y z
N MET A 1 -41.99 -31.83 -28.01
CA MET A 1 -42.20 -31.13 -26.71
C MET A 1 -41.75 -31.94 -25.51
N LYS A 2 -42.23 -33.18 -25.27
CA LYS A 2 -41.79 -33.95 -24.08
C LYS A 2 -40.28 -34.22 -24.02
N ARG A 3 -39.65 -34.63 -25.14
CA ARG A 3 -38.20 -34.91 -25.21
C ARG A 3 -37.32 -33.65 -25.02
N THR A 4 -37.76 -32.52 -25.56
CA THR A 4 -37.05 -31.23 -25.42
C THR A 4 -37.15 -30.67 -24.00
N VAL A 5 -38.30 -30.86 -23.33
CA VAL A 5 -38.48 -30.50 -21.92
C VAL A 5 -37.59 -31.35 -21.01
N TRP A 6 -37.50 -32.67 -21.25
CA TRP A 6 -36.61 -33.55 -20.49
C TRP A 6 -35.13 -33.21 -20.66
N LEU A 7 -34.72 -32.79 -21.86
CA LEU A 7 -33.35 -32.31 -22.13
C LEU A 7 -33.02 -31.04 -21.35
N LEU A 8 -33.95 -30.08 -21.31
CA LEU A 8 -33.77 -28.82 -20.56
C LEU A 8 -33.69 -29.06 -19.04
N VAL A 9 -34.55 -29.95 -18.52
CA VAL A 9 -34.50 -30.34 -17.10
C VAL A 9 -33.16 -31.00 -16.77
N GLY A 10 -32.65 -31.88 -17.66
CA GLY A 10 -31.33 -32.51 -17.49
C GLY A 10 -30.20 -31.49 -17.42
N ILE A 11 -30.19 -30.50 -18.31
CA ILE A 11 -29.19 -29.43 -18.32
C ILE A 11 -29.23 -28.63 -17.02
N ILE A 12 -30.42 -28.22 -16.56
CA ILE A 12 -30.57 -27.46 -15.31
C ILE A 12 -30.00 -28.24 -14.13
N VAL A 13 -30.31 -29.54 -14.01
CA VAL A 13 -29.81 -30.38 -12.92
C VAL A 13 -28.29 -30.52 -12.98
N ILE A 14 -27.72 -30.81 -14.15
CA ILE A 14 -26.26 -30.95 -14.31
C ILE A 14 -25.55 -29.64 -13.96
N THR A 15 -26.09 -28.50 -14.40
CA THR A 15 -25.49 -27.18 -14.15
C THR A 15 -25.50 -26.85 -12.65
N ASN A 16 -26.59 -27.17 -11.94
CA ASN A 16 -26.68 -26.95 -10.49
C ASN A 16 -25.76 -27.89 -9.70
N VAL A 17 -25.63 -29.15 -10.11
CA VAL A 17 -24.71 -30.11 -9.49
C VAL A 17 -23.25 -29.69 -9.69
N LEU A 18 -22.90 -29.19 -10.88
CA LEU A 18 -21.58 -28.61 -11.16
C LEU A 18 -21.31 -27.40 -10.29
N TRP A 19 -22.27 -26.47 -10.17
CA TRP A 19 -22.15 -25.32 -9.27
C TRP A 19 -21.97 -25.73 -7.82
N LEU A 20 -22.73 -26.71 -7.33
CA LEU A 20 -22.62 -27.22 -5.97
C LEU A 20 -21.25 -27.88 -5.72
N TYR A 21 -20.74 -28.64 -6.70
CA TYR A 21 -19.42 -29.25 -6.62
C TYR A 21 -18.30 -28.21 -6.61
N LEU A 22 -18.37 -27.23 -7.51
CA LEU A 22 -17.42 -26.11 -7.57
C LEU A 22 -17.47 -25.24 -6.31
N PHE A 23 -18.66 -24.99 -5.75
CA PHE A 23 -18.82 -24.19 -4.54
C PHE A 23 -18.37 -24.94 -3.27
N ARG A 24 -18.54 -26.27 -3.24
CA ARG A 24 -18.13 -27.09 -2.10
C ARG A 24 -16.62 -27.41 -2.12
N ASN A 25 -16.02 -27.47 -3.31
CA ASN A 25 -14.57 -27.64 -3.49
C ASN A 25 -13.84 -26.31 -3.71
N ALA A 26 -14.54 -25.20 -3.71
CA ALA A 26 -13.94 -23.92 -3.39
C ALA A 26 -13.58 -23.99 -1.90
N GLU A 27 -12.46 -24.64 -1.62
CA GLU A 27 -11.70 -24.35 -0.42
C GLU A 27 -11.48 -22.84 -0.44
N GLN A 28 -12.31 -22.10 0.28
CA GLN A 28 -11.86 -20.82 0.77
C GLN A 28 -10.62 -21.19 1.57
N PRO A 29 -9.39 -20.77 1.17
CA PRO A 29 -8.24 -20.99 2.01
C PRO A 29 -8.65 -20.45 3.37
N ALA A 30 -8.75 -21.35 4.35
CA ALA A 30 -9.03 -20.95 5.71
C ALA A 30 -7.91 -19.98 6.02
N VAL A 31 -8.25 -18.69 6.08
CA VAL A 31 -7.31 -17.67 6.51
C VAL A 31 -7.01 -18.07 7.94
N THR A 32 -5.90 -18.78 8.15
CA THR A 32 -5.27 -18.84 9.45
C THR A 32 -4.99 -17.39 9.78
N ALA A 33 -5.93 -16.79 10.51
CA ALA A 33 -5.79 -15.47 11.06
C ALA A 33 -4.42 -15.44 11.72
N ASN A 34 -3.49 -14.63 11.18
CA ASN A 34 -2.21 -14.40 11.83
C ASN A 34 -2.56 -13.96 13.25
N SER A 35 -2.33 -14.82 14.25
CA SER A 35 -2.62 -14.51 15.65
C SER A 35 -1.63 -13.48 16.21
N GLY A 36 -0.71 -13.00 15.39
CA GLY A 36 0.23 -11.95 15.71
C GLY A 36 0.12 -10.72 14.83
N ALA A 37 0.73 -9.63 15.29
CA ALA A 37 0.93 -8.41 14.52
C ALA A 37 2.43 -8.18 14.29
N SER A 38 2.79 -7.72 13.09
CA SER A 38 4.14 -7.28 12.77
C SER A 38 4.14 -5.79 12.46
N LEU A 39 5.12 -5.06 12.98
CA LEU A 39 5.35 -3.66 12.67
C LEU A 39 6.76 -3.48 12.11
N TYR A 40 6.82 -2.86 10.95
CA TYR A 40 8.05 -2.41 10.32
C TYR A 40 8.11 -0.88 10.36
N LEU A 41 9.20 -0.35 10.89
CA LEU A 41 9.55 1.07 10.79
C LEU A 41 10.65 1.22 9.75
N LEU A 42 10.37 2.05 8.75
CA LEU A 42 11.27 2.29 7.64
C LEU A 42 11.73 3.75 7.62
N HIS A 43 12.95 3.95 7.13
CA HIS A 43 13.57 5.25 6.94
C HIS A 43 14.35 5.27 5.64
N GLY A 44 14.66 6.45 5.13
CA GLY A 44 15.45 6.61 3.91
C GLY A 44 16.08 7.98 3.83
N THR A 45 17.17 8.10 3.08
CA THR A 45 17.90 9.35 2.88
C THR A 45 18.04 9.59 1.40
N GLY A 46 17.43 10.67 0.94
CA GLY A 46 17.53 11.18 -0.41
C GLY A 46 18.58 12.30 -0.55
N GLU A 47 18.69 12.82 -1.77
CA GLU A 47 19.40 14.06 -2.09
C GLU A 47 18.71 15.27 -1.45
N ALA A 48 17.39 15.43 -1.64
CA ALA A 48 16.66 16.62 -1.18
C ALA A 48 15.78 16.36 0.05
N TRP A 49 15.41 15.10 0.31
CA TRP A 49 14.52 14.73 1.41
C TRP A 49 15.07 13.57 2.24
N ASP A 50 14.87 13.63 3.55
CA ASP A 50 15.00 12.48 4.43
C ASP A 50 13.62 11.99 4.87
N VAL A 51 13.45 10.68 4.96
CA VAL A 51 12.19 10.00 5.32
C VAL A 51 12.40 9.27 6.63
N THR A 52 11.54 9.49 7.61
CA THR A 52 11.56 8.75 8.88
C THR A 52 10.19 8.23 9.26
N ASP A 53 10.16 7.20 10.10
CA ASP A 53 8.95 6.68 10.75
C ASP A 53 7.84 6.18 9.81
N TYR A 54 8.17 5.78 8.56
CA TYR A 54 7.20 5.12 7.70
C TYR A 54 6.84 3.76 8.30
N LYS A 55 5.54 3.52 8.50
CA LYS A 55 5.02 2.35 9.19
C LYS A 55 4.34 1.40 8.22
N ILE A 56 4.71 0.13 8.31
CA ILE A 56 3.93 -0.99 7.76
C ILE A 56 3.53 -1.86 8.94
N MET A 57 2.25 -1.84 9.30
CA MET A 57 1.69 -2.68 10.34
C MET A 57 0.79 -3.74 9.73
N ILE A 58 1.07 -4.97 10.07
CA ILE A 58 0.45 -6.16 9.54
C ILE A 58 -0.24 -6.88 10.69
N ALA A 59 -1.56 -7.07 10.61
CA ALA A 59 -2.37 -7.80 11.59
C ALA A 59 -3.06 -9.01 10.93
N ALA A 60 -3.93 -9.70 11.66
CA ALA A 60 -4.62 -10.91 11.16
C ALA A 60 -5.37 -10.71 9.83
N ASP A 61 -6.05 -9.56 9.67
CA ASP A 61 -6.98 -9.29 8.58
C ASP A 61 -6.78 -7.91 7.94
N LYS A 62 -5.80 -7.13 8.44
CA LYS A 62 -5.58 -5.74 8.05
C LYS A 62 -4.11 -5.42 7.88
N ILE A 63 -3.87 -4.48 6.98
CA ILE A 63 -2.58 -3.84 6.81
C ILE A 63 -2.76 -2.32 6.89
N LEU A 64 -1.88 -1.67 7.63
CA LEU A 64 -1.79 -0.22 7.76
C LEU A 64 -0.45 0.23 7.21
N ARG A 65 -0.49 1.23 6.34
CA ARG A 65 0.67 1.87 5.72
C ARG A 65 0.64 3.37 5.96
N GLY A 66 1.77 4.01 6.20
CA GLY A 66 1.87 5.47 6.25
C GLY A 66 2.59 6.03 7.46
N HIS A 67 2.20 7.22 7.89
CA HIS A 67 2.77 7.97 9.02
C HIS A 67 4.25 8.34 8.91
N ALA A 68 4.81 8.39 7.69
CA ALA A 68 6.14 8.92 7.51
C ALA A 68 6.20 10.43 7.80
N SER A 69 7.34 10.86 8.34
CA SER A 69 7.76 12.24 8.38
C SER A 69 8.79 12.49 7.27
N LEU A 70 8.66 13.60 6.56
CA LEU A 70 9.60 14.02 5.52
C LEU A 70 10.31 15.30 5.94
N ASN A 71 11.64 15.31 5.85
CA ASN A 71 12.49 16.44 6.21
C ASN A 71 13.19 16.95 4.96
N TYR A 72 12.90 18.18 4.54
CA TYR A 72 13.59 18.81 3.43
C TYR A 72 14.99 19.27 3.85
N LYS A 73 15.99 18.95 3.02
CA LYS A 73 17.41 19.25 3.28
C LYS A 73 17.86 20.56 2.64
N GLY A 74 17.08 21.05 1.67
CA GLY A 74 17.32 22.32 1.01
C GLY A 74 16.82 23.52 1.80
N ASP A 75 16.84 24.69 1.17
CA ASP A 75 16.30 25.92 1.76
C ASP A 75 14.77 25.88 1.76
N PRO A 76 14.08 25.95 2.92
CA PRO A 76 12.61 25.90 2.98
C PRO A 76 11.91 26.98 2.15
N GLU A 77 12.57 28.12 1.88
CA GLU A 77 12.03 29.17 1.01
C GLU A 77 11.84 28.69 -0.43
N GLN A 78 12.56 27.64 -0.86
CA GLN A 78 12.40 27.00 -2.17
C GLN A 78 11.07 26.24 -2.30
N LEU A 79 10.45 25.86 -1.19
CA LEU A 79 9.13 25.23 -1.17
C LEU A 79 8.01 26.25 -0.89
N SER A 80 8.37 27.51 -0.61
CA SER A 80 7.39 28.57 -0.43
C SER A 80 6.60 28.76 -1.72
N GLN A 81 5.30 29.03 -1.59
CA GLN A 81 4.40 29.22 -2.75
C GLN A 81 4.24 28.02 -3.70
N SER A 82 4.78 26.85 -3.35
CA SER A 82 4.55 25.61 -4.10
C SER A 82 3.07 25.36 -4.30
N THR A 83 2.63 25.02 -5.51
CA THR A 83 1.23 24.69 -5.78
C THR A 83 0.95 23.19 -5.82
N PHE A 84 2.00 22.37 -5.73
CA PHE A 84 1.94 20.93 -5.91
C PHE A 84 2.91 20.19 -4.99
N PHE A 85 2.40 19.18 -4.31
CA PHE A 85 3.18 18.18 -3.61
C PHE A 85 2.49 16.83 -3.72
N GLY A 86 3.23 15.78 -4.02
CA GLY A 86 2.68 14.44 -4.13
C GLY A 86 3.71 13.39 -3.78
N TYR A 87 3.22 12.23 -3.38
CA TYR A 87 4.06 11.09 -3.11
C TYR A 87 3.42 9.78 -3.51
N LYS A 88 4.27 8.78 -3.80
CA LYS A 88 3.87 7.41 -4.05
C LYS A 88 4.84 6.47 -3.34
N ILE A 89 4.31 5.52 -2.61
CA ILE A 89 5.07 4.39 -2.05
C ILE A 89 4.90 3.21 -2.99
N TYR A 90 6.03 2.59 -3.31
CA TYR A 90 6.09 1.34 -4.04
C TYR A 90 6.62 0.23 -3.17
N GLU A 91 6.06 -0.96 -3.34
CA GLU A 91 6.56 -2.22 -2.79
C GLU A 91 6.69 -3.25 -3.93
N VAL A 92 7.47 -4.31 -3.70
CA VAL A 92 7.52 -5.46 -4.60
C VAL A 92 6.53 -6.52 -4.12
N SER A 93 5.60 -6.91 -5.00
CA SER A 93 4.66 -8.02 -4.78
C SER A 93 5.37 -9.36 -4.59
N SER A 94 4.65 -10.39 -4.13
CA SER A 94 5.19 -11.75 -4.03
C SER A 94 5.69 -12.32 -5.37
N GLN A 95 5.22 -11.76 -6.50
CA GLN A 95 5.61 -12.15 -7.85
C GLN A 95 6.81 -11.37 -8.40
N GLY A 96 7.36 -10.43 -7.62
CA GLY A 96 8.49 -9.59 -8.06
C GLY A 96 8.08 -8.34 -8.83
N GLU A 97 6.78 -8.07 -8.97
CA GLU A 97 6.28 -6.87 -9.66
C GLU A 97 6.22 -5.66 -8.72
N LYS A 98 6.68 -4.50 -9.19
CA LYS A 98 6.61 -3.22 -8.46
C LYS A 98 5.19 -2.66 -8.53
N GLU A 99 4.58 -2.40 -7.38
CA GLU A 99 3.20 -1.91 -7.25
C GLU A 99 3.12 -0.65 -6.38
N VAL A 100 2.16 0.24 -6.69
CA VAL A 100 1.88 1.42 -5.85
C VAL A 100 0.94 1.00 -4.72
N VAL A 101 1.41 1.06 -3.48
CA VAL A 101 0.66 0.61 -2.30
C VAL A 101 0.04 1.76 -1.51
N TYR A 102 0.59 2.97 -1.66
CA TYR A 102 0.05 4.18 -1.04
C TYR A 102 0.45 5.39 -1.86
N ALA A 103 -0.47 6.32 -2.09
CA ALA A 103 -0.19 7.53 -2.83
C ALA A 103 -1.12 8.64 -2.39
N ASN A 104 -0.64 9.88 -2.44
CA ASN A 104 -1.45 11.05 -2.22
C ASN A 104 -0.89 12.24 -3.01
N GLU A 105 -1.77 13.17 -3.37
CA GLU A 105 -1.42 14.37 -4.09
C GLU A 105 -2.17 15.57 -3.53
N PHE A 106 -1.46 16.66 -3.35
CA PHE A 106 -1.94 17.93 -2.84
C PHE A 106 -1.76 18.98 -3.93
N HIS A 107 -2.85 19.63 -4.29
CA HIS A 107 -2.91 20.65 -5.32
C HIS A 107 -3.60 21.89 -4.76
N SER A 108 -3.15 23.07 -5.18
CA SER A 108 -3.85 24.31 -4.90
C SER A 108 -3.96 25.19 -6.14
N ASN A 109 -5.19 25.60 -6.46
CA ASN A 109 -5.48 26.43 -7.62
C ASN A 109 -5.40 27.94 -7.33
N ASN A 110 -5.33 28.36 -6.05
CA ASN A 110 -5.47 29.76 -5.63
C ASN A 110 -4.65 30.13 -4.37
N GLY A 111 -3.55 29.42 -4.10
CA GLY A 111 -2.69 29.66 -2.93
C GLY A 111 -1.56 28.63 -2.82
N ALA A 112 -0.62 28.84 -1.91
CA ALA A 112 0.44 27.86 -1.66
C ALA A 112 -0.13 26.58 -1.02
N VAL A 113 0.25 25.41 -1.52
CA VAL A 113 0.23 24.17 -0.74
C VAL A 113 1.32 24.30 0.30
N SER A 114 0.96 24.24 1.58
CA SER A 114 1.95 24.22 2.65
C SER A 114 2.63 22.85 2.66
N VAL A 115 3.65 22.67 1.83
CA VAL A 115 4.42 21.42 1.76
C VAL A 115 4.94 21.06 3.16
N LEU A 116 5.44 22.05 3.90
CA LEU A 116 5.98 21.89 5.25
C LEU A 116 4.96 21.44 6.31
N ASP A 117 3.67 21.71 6.10
CA ASP A 117 2.62 21.19 6.99
C ASP A 117 2.20 19.76 6.61
N ASN A 118 2.25 19.42 5.31
CA ASN A 118 1.85 18.10 4.80
C ASN A 118 2.95 17.03 4.95
N VAL A 119 4.18 17.41 5.30
CA VAL A 119 5.33 16.51 5.46
C VAL A 119 5.53 16.00 6.89
N ARG A 120 4.82 16.57 7.89
CA ARG A 120 4.96 16.15 9.30
C ARG A 120 4.32 14.79 9.60
N ASP A 121 3.27 14.45 8.88
CA ASP A 121 2.64 13.13 8.87
C ASP A 121 1.96 13.01 7.51
N ILE A 122 2.48 12.17 6.64
CA ILE A 122 1.89 11.96 5.30
C ILE A 122 0.52 11.25 5.36
N GLY A 123 -0.01 10.95 6.54
CA GLY A 123 -1.26 10.23 6.76
C GLY A 123 -1.06 8.72 6.62
N SER A 124 -2.16 7.97 6.78
CA SER A 124 -2.12 6.52 6.64
C SER A 124 -3.30 5.96 5.84
N LEU A 125 -3.04 4.84 5.18
CA LEU A 125 -4.03 4.01 4.53
C LEU A 125 -4.13 2.69 5.28
N THR A 126 -5.31 2.41 5.83
CA THR A 126 -5.66 1.10 6.37
C THR A 126 -6.55 0.38 5.38
N GLY A 127 -6.13 -0.80 4.95
CA GLY A 127 -6.86 -1.63 3.99
C GLY A 127 -7.11 -3.03 4.53
N ALA A 128 -8.11 -3.71 3.94
CA ALA A 128 -8.18 -5.16 4.04
C ALA A 128 -6.94 -5.77 3.38
N TYR A 129 -6.53 -6.95 3.83
CA TYR A 129 -5.52 -7.74 3.13
C TYR A 129 -5.89 -7.90 1.65
N SER A 130 -5.05 -7.39 0.75
CA SER A 130 -5.14 -7.76 -0.67
C SER A 130 -4.56 -9.17 -0.85
N TYR A 131 -5.11 -9.91 -1.81
CA TYR A 131 -4.61 -11.23 -2.20
C TYR A 131 -3.18 -11.06 -2.74
N GLY A 132 -2.19 -11.42 -1.92
CA GLY A 132 -0.75 -11.26 -2.18
C GLY A 132 0.07 -10.86 -0.94
N GLU A 133 -0.55 -10.15 0.01
CA GLU A 133 0.12 -9.72 1.26
C GLU A 133 0.48 -10.88 2.20
N LEU A 134 -0.28 -11.98 2.16
CA LEU A 134 0.03 -13.20 2.93
C LEU A 134 1.24 -13.95 2.39
N GLU A 135 1.63 -13.67 1.14
CA GLU A 135 2.78 -14.29 0.48
C GLU A 135 4.03 -13.40 0.56
N LYS A 136 3.87 -12.14 1.01
CA LYS A 136 4.99 -11.21 1.22
C LYS A 136 5.70 -11.55 2.52
N ASP A 137 7.02 -11.50 2.47
CA ASP A 137 7.89 -11.58 3.65
C ASP A 137 8.69 -10.29 3.84
N LYS A 138 9.58 -10.27 4.82
CA LYS A 138 10.44 -9.13 5.12
C LYS A 138 11.15 -8.56 3.88
N SER A 139 11.61 -9.41 2.97
CA SER A 139 12.35 -8.98 1.78
C SER A 139 11.48 -8.14 0.83
N ASN A 140 10.17 -8.38 0.81
CA ASN A 140 9.23 -7.54 0.07
C ASN A 140 9.16 -6.13 0.65
N TYR A 141 9.18 -5.99 1.97
CA TYR A 141 9.14 -4.67 2.63
C TYR A 141 10.50 -3.95 2.61
N GLU A 142 11.61 -4.68 2.56
CA GLU A 142 12.96 -4.10 2.36
C GLU A 142 13.11 -3.46 0.97
N SER A 143 12.25 -3.81 0.01
CA SER A 143 12.23 -3.20 -1.33
C SER A 143 11.34 -1.95 -1.43
N THR A 144 10.89 -1.41 -0.30
CA THR A 144 10.00 -0.25 -0.29
C THR A 144 10.74 0.98 -0.79
N SER A 145 10.14 1.70 -1.74
CA SER A 145 10.66 2.98 -2.23
C SER A 145 9.59 4.07 -2.19
N LEU A 146 10.00 5.29 -1.88
CA LEU A 146 9.17 6.49 -1.89
C LEU A 146 9.55 7.36 -3.08
N GLU A 147 8.60 7.63 -3.98
CA GLU A 147 8.70 8.70 -4.97
C GLU A 147 8.04 9.96 -4.42
N LEU A 148 8.81 11.04 -4.33
CA LEU A 148 8.35 12.37 -4.00
C LEU A 148 8.31 13.21 -5.28
N THR A 149 7.24 13.98 -5.46
CA THR A 149 7.17 15.00 -6.51
C THR A 149 6.72 16.31 -5.88
N TRP A 150 7.45 17.38 -6.12
CA TRP A 150 7.12 18.71 -5.59
C TRP A 150 7.39 19.78 -6.62
N GLU A 151 6.73 20.92 -6.46
CA GLU A 151 7.00 22.12 -7.22
C GLU A 151 7.76 23.13 -6.35
N ASP A 152 8.80 23.74 -6.89
CA ASP A 152 9.53 24.79 -6.18
C ASP A 152 8.88 26.17 -6.35
N ASN A 153 9.45 27.18 -5.67
CA ASN A 153 8.99 28.56 -5.69
C ASN A 153 9.17 29.27 -7.06
N LYS A 154 9.80 28.62 -8.04
CA LYS A 154 9.90 29.09 -9.43
C LYS A 154 8.89 28.38 -10.34
N GLY A 155 8.12 27.43 -9.82
CA GLY A 155 7.19 26.61 -10.58
C GLY A 155 7.87 25.43 -11.28
N GLU A 156 9.13 25.11 -10.96
CA GLU A 156 9.82 23.94 -11.52
C GLU A 156 9.41 22.69 -10.75
N ARG A 157 9.11 21.61 -11.47
CA ARG A 157 8.71 20.33 -10.89
C ARG A 157 9.91 19.41 -10.74
N HIS A 158 10.09 18.93 -9.52
CA HIS A 158 11.15 18.02 -9.12
C HIS A 158 10.55 16.67 -8.74
N THR A 159 11.28 15.59 -9.04
CA THR A 159 10.93 14.23 -8.64
C THR A 159 12.16 13.55 -8.08
N GLU A 160 11.98 12.87 -6.97
CA GLU A 160 13.01 12.10 -6.29
C GLU A 160 12.48 10.73 -5.89
N ILE A 161 13.33 9.70 -5.98
CA ILE A 161 13.03 8.36 -5.49
C ILE A 161 14.00 8.04 -4.37
N ILE A 162 13.47 7.64 -3.22
CA ILE A 162 14.21 7.30 -2.01
C ILE A 162 13.94 5.84 -1.68
N GLU A 163 14.98 5.02 -1.67
CA GLU A 163 14.90 3.65 -1.18
C GLU A 163 14.79 3.69 0.35
N LEU A 164 13.87 2.90 0.90
CA LEU A 164 13.61 2.83 2.34
C LEU A 164 14.19 1.53 2.91
N GLU A 165 14.79 1.65 4.09
CA GLU A 165 15.37 0.55 4.83
C GLU A 165 14.62 0.34 6.14
N ILE A 166 14.44 -0.93 6.53
CA ILE A 166 13.82 -1.29 7.81
C ILE A 166 14.82 -0.97 8.93
N ASP A 167 14.47 0.00 9.77
CA ASP A 167 15.21 0.33 10.99
C ASP A 167 14.81 -0.58 12.15
N GLN A 168 13.49 -0.81 12.30
CA GLN A 168 12.93 -1.58 13.40
C GLN A 168 11.87 -2.57 12.92
N GLU A 169 11.92 -3.76 13.49
CA GLU A 169 10.94 -4.82 13.31
C GLU A 169 10.44 -5.27 14.68
N ILE A 170 9.11 -5.30 14.84
CA ILE A 170 8.45 -5.75 16.08
C ILE A 170 7.43 -6.81 15.71
N HIS A 171 7.56 -8.00 16.29
CA HIS A 171 6.55 -9.04 16.21
C HIS A 171 5.87 -9.21 17.56
N ILE A 172 4.55 -9.18 17.55
CA ILE A 172 3.71 -9.44 18.70
C ILE A 172 2.96 -10.72 18.40
N THR A 173 3.20 -11.79 19.14
CA THR A 173 2.36 -12.98 19.14
C THR A 173 1.28 -12.81 20.21
N ALA A 174 0.01 -13.04 19.88
CA ALA A 174 -0.98 -13.25 20.93
C ALA A 174 -0.70 -14.62 21.57
N ASP A 175 -0.27 -14.63 22.83
CA ASP A 175 -0.29 -15.83 23.65
C ASP A 175 -1.75 -16.23 23.90
N GLU A 176 -2.07 -17.53 23.73
CA GLU A 176 -3.38 -18.14 24.00
C GLU A 176 -3.75 -18.15 25.49
#